data_AF-A0A935IC56-F1
#
_entry.id   AF-A0A935IC56-F1
#
_cell.length_a   1.000
_cell.length_b   1.000
_cell.length_c   1.000
_cell.angle_alpha   90.00
_cell.angle_beta   90.00
_cell.angle_gamma   90.00
#
_symmetry.space_group_name_H-M   'P 1'
#
loop_
_entity.id
_entity.type
_entity.pdbx_description
1 polymer ?
#
loop_
_entity_poly.entity_id
_entity_poly.type
_entity_poly.pdbx_seq_one_letter_code
_entity_poly.pdbx_strand_id
1 'polypeptide(L)'
;MKIKFFIACFIVFTFSMMFTKCTKSSLPDPEICFESEVLPLLKSNCTQSGCHNNIDRKSGIVISDYYDIIKLVDPGHYKTSELYQVIVSEFGNKMPPKPYDLLNDNQIQTIALWIKQGAQNTINCAGACDTSSVSFNRTIFPMLQTYCNGCHGGSSPQGNVSLSNYGAILEYVNDNSLVGSVNYITGYSRMPKDGIQLSSCQLSQIDKWIADGAPNN
;
A
#
# COMPACT_ATOMS: atom_id res chain seq x y z
N MET A 1 28.76 29.34 77.78
CA MET A 1 28.17 30.12 76.67
C MET A 1 27.79 29.13 75.56
N LYS A 2 26.51 29.01 75.21
CA LYS A 2 25.97 27.91 74.39
C LYS A 2 26.39 28.05 72.92
N ILE A 3 27.13 27.08 72.38
CA ILE A 3 27.46 26.98 70.95
C ILE A 3 26.38 26.12 70.28
N LYS A 4 25.63 26.71 69.33
CA LYS A 4 24.60 26.03 68.55
C LYS A 4 25.25 25.21 67.44
N PHE A 5 25.02 23.90 67.41
CA PHE A 5 25.36 23.02 66.29
C PHE A 5 24.40 23.28 65.13
N PHE A 6 24.93 23.70 63.98
CA PHE A 6 24.22 23.68 62.71
C PHE A 6 24.40 22.31 62.06
N ILE A 7 23.32 21.54 61.98
CA ILE A 7 23.27 20.29 61.21
C ILE A 7 23.00 20.66 59.75
N ALA A 8 24.00 20.51 58.88
CA ALA A 8 23.83 20.60 57.44
C ALA A 8 23.29 19.26 56.91
N CYS A 9 22.02 19.25 56.50
CA CYS A 9 21.37 18.10 55.89
C CYS A 9 21.74 18.06 54.39
N PHE A 10 22.67 17.19 54.01
CA PHE A 10 22.97 16.90 52.61
C PHE A 10 21.86 16.00 52.03
N ILE A 11 20.91 16.61 51.32
CA ILE A 11 19.90 15.88 50.55
C ILE A 11 20.57 15.40 49.27
N VAL A 12 20.93 14.12 49.21
CA VAL A 12 21.35 13.46 47.96
C VAL A 12 20.08 13.18 47.15
N PHE A 13 19.77 14.07 46.20
CA PHE A 13 18.72 13.85 45.22
C PHE A 13 19.22 12.81 44.20
N THR A 14 19.00 11.52 44.46
CA THR A 14 19.16 10.49 43.43
C THR A 14 18.01 10.66 42.44
N PHE A 15 18.25 11.40 41.36
CA PHE A 15 17.34 11.48 40.23
C PHE A 15 17.31 10.11 39.55
N SER A 16 16.41 9.23 40.02
CA SER A 16 16.12 7.97 39.35
C SER A 16 15.44 8.32 38.02
N MET A 17 16.24 8.39 36.95
CA MET A 17 15.71 8.37 35.59
C MET A 17 15.00 7.04 35.40
N MET A 18 13.68 7.06 35.58
CA MET A 18 12.81 5.99 35.12
C MET A 18 12.93 5.94 33.60
N PHE A 19 13.78 5.05 33.10
CA PHE A 19 13.76 4.65 31.70
C PHE A 19 12.45 3.89 31.49
N THR A 20 11.39 4.62 31.18
CA THR A 20 10.16 4.04 30.65
C THR A 20 10.54 3.43 29.31
N LYS A 21 10.91 2.15 29.31
CA LYS A 21 11.07 1.38 28.08
C LYS A 21 9.73 1.41 27.38
N CYS A 22 9.68 2.10 26.26
CA CYS A 22 8.57 2.02 25.33
C CYS A 22 8.57 0.59 24.78
N THR A 23 7.80 -0.32 25.39
CA THR A 23 7.53 -1.62 24.79
C THR A 23 6.60 -1.38 23.62
N LYS A 24 7.16 -1.31 22.41
CA LYS A 24 6.38 -1.39 21.17
C LYS A 24 5.53 -2.66 21.31
N SER A 25 4.22 -2.47 21.49
CA SER A 25 3.26 -3.57 21.53
C SER A 25 3.48 -4.42 20.28
N SER A 26 4.07 -5.60 20.44
CA SER A 26 4.33 -6.53 19.34
C SER A 26 3.05 -7.31 19.07
N LEU A 27 2.03 -6.62 18.58
CA LEU A 27 1.04 -7.32 17.78
C LEU A 27 1.79 -7.87 16.55
N PRO A 28 1.58 -9.14 16.17
CA PRO A 28 2.15 -9.65 14.93
C PRO A 28 1.68 -8.75 13.78
N ASP A 29 2.60 -8.44 12.86
CA ASP A 29 2.25 -7.69 11.65
C ASP A 29 1.13 -8.47 10.93
N PRO A 30 0.09 -7.80 10.41
CA PRO A 30 -0.97 -8.47 9.67
C PRO A 30 -0.37 -9.21 8.46
N GLU A 31 -0.84 -10.43 8.21
CA GLU A 31 -0.43 -11.21 7.05
C GLU A 31 -0.79 -10.47 5.76
N ILE A 32 0.18 -10.32 4.85
CA ILE A 32 0.01 -9.66 3.56
C ILE A 32 -0.29 -10.70 2.50
N CYS A 33 -1.41 -10.53 1.82
CA CYS A 33 -1.78 -11.37 0.70
C CYS A 33 -1.08 -10.95 -0.59
N PHE A 34 -0.31 -11.86 -1.18
CA PHE A 34 0.31 -11.64 -2.48
C PHE A 34 -0.70 -11.29 -3.59
N GLU A 35 -1.73 -12.13 -3.79
CA GLU A 35 -2.66 -11.98 -4.92
C GLU A 35 -3.43 -10.66 -4.87
N SER A 36 -3.89 -10.25 -3.69
CA SER A 36 -4.77 -9.10 -3.54
C SER A 36 -4.05 -7.83 -3.15
N GLU A 37 -2.86 -7.88 -2.54
CA GLU A 37 -2.15 -6.67 -2.04
C GLU A 37 -0.84 -6.38 -2.80
N VAL A 38 -0.06 -7.40 -3.19
CA VAL A 38 1.28 -7.17 -3.77
C VAL A 38 1.26 -7.21 -5.30
N LEU A 39 0.65 -8.25 -5.89
CA LEU A 39 0.62 -8.42 -7.34
C LEU A 39 -0.04 -7.23 -8.06
N PRO A 40 -1.17 -6.68 -7.57
CA PRO A 40 -1.77 -5.52 -8.20
C PRO A 40 -0.91 -4.25 -8.08
N LEU A 41 -0.16 -4.09 -6.99
CA LEU A 41 0.78 -2.96 -6.84
C LEU A 41 1.87 -3.02 -7.91
N LEU A 42 2.46 -4.19 -8.12
CA LEU A 42 3.53 -4.37 -9.11
C LEU A 42 3.01 -4.24 -10.54
N LYS A 43 1.84 -4.80 -10.84
CA LYS A 43 1.20 -4.64 -12.17
C LYS A 43 0.85 -3.18 -12.46
N SER A 44 0.17 -2.51 -11.53
CA SER A 44 -0.32 -1.14 -11.77
C SER A 44 0.79 -0.10 -11.85
N ASN A 45 1.95 -0.31 -11.21
CA ASN A 45 3.02 0.68 -11.17
C ASN A 45 4.25 0.32 -11.99
N CYS A 46 4.35 -0.90 -12.53
CA CYS A 46 5.60 -1.35 -13.14
C CYS A 46 5.45 -2.15 -14.43
N THR A 47 4.25 -2.61 -14.81
CA THR A 47 4.05 -3.44 -16.02
C THR A 47 3.47 -2.66 -17.20
N GLN A 48 3.56 -1.32 -17.20
CA GLN A 48 3.16 -0.51 -18.35
C GLN A 48 3.98 -0.88 -19.60
N SER A 49 3.49 -0.55 -20.80
CA SER A 49 4.24 -0.74 -22.04
C SER A 49 5.62 -0.04 -21.96
N GLY A 50 6.65 -0.75 -22.38
CA GLY A 50 8.05 -0.37 -22.28
C GLY A 50 8.69 -0.56 -20.90
N CYS A 51 7.94 -1.09 -19.91
CA CYS A 51 8.40 -1.34 -18.54
C CYS A 51 8.56 -2.84 -18.29
N HIS A 52 8.09 -3.45 -17.20
CA HIS A 52 8.48 -4.82 -16.80
C HIS A 52 7.38 -5.87 -17.03
N ASN A 53 6.90 -6.01 -18.27
CA ASN A 53 5.78 -6.88 -18.65
C ASN A 53 6.18 -8.04 -19.60
N ASN A 54 5.24 -8.92 -19.92
CA ASN A 54 5.50 -10.10 -20.76
C ASN A 54 5.78 -9.80 -22.26
N ILE A 55 5.50 -8.58 -22.74
CA ILE A 55 5.52 -8.22 -24.16
C ILE A 55 6.81 -7.47 -24.51
N ASP A 56 7.07 -6.34 -23.86
CA ASP A 56 8.15 -5.40 -24.21
C ASP A 56 9.09 -5.06 -23.04
N ARG A 57 9.25 -6.03 -22.11
CA ARG A 57 10.06 -5.91 -20.88
C ARG A 57 11.40 -5.18 -21.03
N LYS A 58 11.56 -4.13 -20.25
CA LYS A 58 12.83 -3.46 -20.00
C LYS A 58 13.77 -4.36 -19.21
N SER A 59 15.04 -4.36 -19.62
CA SER A 59 16.12 -5.14 -18.99
C SER A 59 15.86 -6.65 -18.95
N GLY A 60 14.92 -7.17 -19.75
CA GLY A 60 14.54 -8.58 -19.74
C GLY A 60 13.76 -9.02 -18.49
N ILE A 61 13.37 -8.08 -17.62
CA ILE A 61 12.70 -8.36 -16.35
C ILE A 61 11.17 -8.38 -16.53
N VAL A 62 10.53 -9.46 -16.10
CA VAL A 62 9.08 -9.58 -15.97
C VAL A 62 8.71 -9.50 -14.49
N ILE A 63 7.65 -8.76 -14.15
CA ILE A 63 7.04 -8.77 -12.81
C ILE A 63 5.50 -8.85 -12.89
N SER A 64 5.02 -9.62 -13.86
CA SER A 64 3.59 -9.80 -14.13
C SER A 64 2.95 -10.98 -13.39
N ASP A 65 3.75 -11.83 -12.74
CA ASP A 65 3.27 -12.96 -11.94
C ASP A 65 4.27 -13.34 -10.84
N TYR A 66 3.80 -14.21 -9.94
CA TYR A 66 4.59 -14.68 -8.80
C TYR A 66 5.93 -15.31 -9.20
N TYR A 67 5.95 -16.12 -10.26
CA TYR A 67 7.12 -16.91 -10.63
C TYR A 67 8.28 -16.04 -11.11
N ASP A 68 7.97 -14.93 -11.76
CA ASP A 68 9.00 -13.96 -12.15
C ASP A 68 9.33 -12.98 -11.02
N ILE A 69 8.35 -12.55 -10.23
CA ILE A 69 8.58 -11.64 -9.10
C ILE A 69 9.51 -12.26 -8.06
N ILE A 70 9.32 -13.54 -7.70
CA ILE A 70 10.09 -14.19 -6.64
C ILE A 70 11.57 -14.32 -6.98
N LYS A 71 11.96 -14.22 -8.26
CA LYS A 71 13.37 -14.23 -8.69
C LYS A 71 14.14 -12.98 -8.25
N LEU A 72 13.42 -11.88 -7.94
CA LEU A 72 13.98 -10.60 -7.50
C LEU A 72 13.91 -10.41 -5.97
N VAL A 73 13.44 -11.43 -5.26
CA VAL A 73 13.11 -11.38 -3.83
C VAL A 73 13.92 -12.42 -3.07
N ASP A 74 14.43 -12.01 -1.92
CA ASP A 74 15.05 -12.86 -0.90
C ASP A 74 14.02 -13.03 0.25
N PRO A 75 13.27 -14.15 0.29
CA PRO A 75 12.21 -14.36 1.27
C PRO A 75 12.71 -14.19 2.71
N GLY A 76 12.02 -13.36 3.49
CA GLY A 76 12.40 -12.99 4.85
C GLY A 76 13.36 -11.79 4.93
N HIS A 77 14.02 -11.42 3.84
CA HIS A 77 15.07 -10.40 3.83
C HIS A 77 14.78 -9.30 2.79
N TYR A 78 13.76 -8.48 3.09
CA TYR A 78 13.35 -7.41 2.18
C TYR A 78 14.48 -6.42 1.85
N LYS A 79 15.40 -6.13 2.79
CA LYS A 79 16.51 -5.19 2.53
C LYS A 79 17.56 -5.68 1.52
N THR A 80 17.68 -7.00 1.34
CA THR A 80 18.61 -7.62 0.38
C THR A 80 17.93 -8.00 -0.94
N SER A 81 16.60 -7.92 -0.99
CA SER A 81 15.82 -8.19 -2.20
C SER A 81 16.02 -7.09 -3.24
N GLU A 82 16.38 -7.47 -4.47
CA GLU A 82 16.59 -6.54 -5.58
C GLU A 82 15.34 -5.69 -5.83
N LEU A 83 14.15 -6.31 -5.84
CA LEU A 83 12.87 -5.62 -6.00
C LEU A 83 12.71 -4.47 -4.99
N TYR A 84 13.04 -4.72 -3.73
CA TYR A 84 12.89 -3.70 -2.68
C TYR A 84 13.95 -2.60 -2.80
N GLN A 85 15.19 -2.95 -3.13
CA GLN A 85 16.28 -1.99 -3.25
C GLN A 85 16.02 -0.95 -4.34
N VAL A 86 15.48 -1.35 -5.49
CA VAL A 86 15.23 -0.41 -6.61
C VAL A 86 14.05 0.54 -6.34
N ILE A 87 13.05 0.12 -5.57
CA ILE A 87 11.88 0.98 -5.25
C ILE A 87 12.19 2.00 -4.14
N VAL A 88 13.15 1.70 -3.25
CA VAL A 88 13.53 2.63 -2.16
C VAL A 88 14.78 3.44 -2.44
N SER A 89 15.51 3.16 -3.53
CA SER A 89 16.83 3.78 -3.77
C SER A 89 16.78 5.32 -3.74
N GLU A 90 17.79 5.94 -3.13
CA GLU A 90 17.99 7.40 -3.16
C GLU A 90 18.94 7.83 -4.29
N PHE A 91 19.67 6.88 -4.89
CA PHE A 91 20.68 7.12 -5.93
C PHE A 91 20.57 6.09 -7.07
N GLY A 92 20.82 6.50 -8.32
CA GLY A 92 20.83 5.57 -9.47
C GLY A 92 19.45 5.24 -10.07
N ASN A 93 19.28 4.00 -10.56
CA ASN A 93 18.10 3.50 -11.29
C ASN A 93 16.89 3.24 -10.37
N LYS A 94 16.36 4.30 -9.76
CA LYS A 94 15.14 4.22 -8.94
C LYS A 94 13.92 3.86 -9.81
N MET A 95 13.08 2.96 -9.31
CA MET A 95 11.87 2.53 -9.98
C MET A 95 10.59 2.96 -9.24
N PRO A 96 9.52 3.35 -9.97
CA PRO A 96 9.51 3.58 -11.42
C PRO A 96 10.34 4.84 -11.81
N PRO A 97 10.85 4.93 -13.04
CA PRO A 97 11.62 6.09 -13.48
C PRO A 97 10.69 7.29 -13.74
N LYS A 98 11.24 8.52 -13.76
CA LYS A 98 10.48 9.68 -14.23
C LYS A 98 9.98 9.45 -15.68
N PRO A 99 8.78 9.93 -16.04
CA PRO A 99 7.91 10.85 -15.30
C PRO A 99 6.90 10.18 -14.36
N TYR A 100 6.99 8.87 -14.14
CA TYR A 100 6.05 8.16 -13.27
C TYR A 100 6.27 8.53 -11.80
N ASP A 101 5.17 8.62 -11.04
CA ASP A 101 5.22 8.82 -9.61
C ASP A 101 5.79 7.58 -8.91
N LEU A 102 6.56 7.81 -7.84
CA LEU A 102 7.08 6.74 -7.02
C LEU A 102 5.99 6.10 -6.17
N LEU A 103 6.21 4.85 -5.76
CA LEU A 103 5.38 4.21 -4.75
C LEU A 103 5.42 5.03 -3.46
N ASN A 104 4.26 5.16 -2.82
CA ASN A 104 4.16 5.81 -1.51
C ASN A 104 4.60 4.87 -0.37
N ASP A 105 4.78 5.43 0.83
CA ASP A 105 5.28 4.70 2.00
C ASP A 105 4.44 3.46 2.35
N ASN A 106 3.11 3.54 2.21
CA ASN A 106 2.24 2.39 2.49
C ASN A 106 2.46 1.27 1.48
N GLN A 107 2.58 1.59 0.19
CA GLN A 107 2.84 0.59 -0.87
C GLN A 107 4.21 -0.07 -0.67
N ILE A 108 5.23 0.73 -0.35
CA ILE A 108 6.57 0.23 -0.03
C ILE A 108 6.52 -0.67 1.21
N GLN A 109 5.75 -0.29 2.23
CA GLN A 109 5.57 -1.08 3.44
C GLN A 109 4.86 -2.42 3.17
N THR A 110 3.82 -2.44 2.34
CA THR A 110 3.13 -3.68 1.93
C THR A 110 4.11 -4.65 1.27
N ILE A 111 4.93 -4.19 0.33
CA ILE A 111 5.95 -5.02 -0.32
C ILE A 111 7.00 -5.50 0.70
N ALA A 112 7.47 -4.61 1.58
CA ALA A 112 8.45 -4.98 2.63
C ALA A 112 7.91 -6.06 3.57
N LEU A 113 6.66 -5.91 4.02
CA LEU A 113 6.01 -6.84 4.94
C LEU A 113 5.78 -8.20 4.29
N TRP A 114 5.27 -8.24 3.05
CA TRP A 114 5.12 -9.49 2.32
C TRP A 114 6.45 -10.24 2.18
N ILE A 115 7.54 -9.55 1.80
CA ILE A 115 8.86 -10.17 1.70
C ILE A 115 9.31 -10.66 3.07
N LYS A 116 9.18 -9.83 4.11
CA LYS A 116 9.53 -10.18 5.51
C LYS A 116 8.77 -11.41 6.02
N GLN A 117 7.53 -11.63 5.56
CA GLN A 117 6.68 -12.77 5.90
C GLN A 117 7.00 -14.04 5.09
N GLY A 118 8.07 -14.01 4.29
CA GLY A 118 8.52 -15.15 3.50
C GLY A 118 8.02 -15.17 2.06
N ALA A 119 7.47 -14.04 1.57
CA ALA A 119 7.13 -13.83 0.17
C ALA A 119 6.25 -14.95 -0.43
N GLN A 120 5.29 -15.46 0.34
CA GLN A 120 4.47 -16.60 -0.09
C GLN A 120 3.49 -16.21 -1.21
N ASN A 121 3.21 -17.15 -2.12
CA ASN A 121 2.17 -17.00 -3.16
C ASN A 121 0.77 -17.23 -2.57
N THR A 122 0.37 -16.42 -1.61
CA THR A 122 -0.96 -16.52 -0.99
C THR A 122 -2.03 -16.09 -1.99
N ILE A 123 -2.96 -16.99 -2.27
CA ILE A 123 -4.11 -16.81 -3.17
C ILE A 123 -5.42 -16.98 -2.40
N ASN A 124 -6.51 -16.41 -2.90
CA ASN A 124 -7.83 -16.44 -2.28
C ASN A 124 -7.82 -15.97 -0.84
N CYS A 125 -7.00 -14.96 -0.52
CA CYS A 125 -6.94 -14.40 0.82
C CYS A 125 -8.22 -13.63 1.08
N ALA A 126 -9.23 -14.33 1.57
CA ALA A 126 -10.30 -13.74 2.33
C ALA A 126 -9.70 -13.28 3.67
N GLY A 127 -8.95 -12.18 3.66
CA GLY A 127 -8.80 -11.38 4.87
C GLY A 127 -10.20 -11.09 5.39
N ALA A 128 -10.41 -11.10 6.71
CA ALA A 128 -11.70 -10.82 7.30
C ALA A 128 -12.28 -9.55 6.64
N CYS A 129 -13.30 -9.75 5.81
CA CYS A 129 -13.84 -8.67 5.02
C CYS A 129 -14.64 -7.78 5.95
N ASP A 130 -13.98 -6.79 6.52
CA ASP A 130 -14.65 -5.83 7.38
C ASP A 130 -15.40 -4.84 6.50
N THR A 131 -16.69 -5.11 6.34
CA THR A 131 -17.67 -4.19 5.76
C THR A 131 -18.45 -3.44 6.84
N SER A 132 -18.14 -3.67 8.12
CA SER A 132 -18.83 -3.05 9.26
C SER A 132 -18.39 -1.60 9.49
N SER A 133 -17.13 -1.27 9.18
CA SER A 133 -16.59 0.09 9.27
C SER A 133 -15.82 0.51 8.02
N VAL A 134 -16.53 0.69 6.91
CA VAL A 134 -15.94 1.23 5.67
C VAL A 134 -15.95 2.75 5.71
N SER A 135 -14.80 3.39 5.51
CA SER A 135 -14.69 4.85 5.34
C SER A 135 -13.86 5.23 4.12
N PHE A 136 -14.03 6.46 3.64
CA PHE A 136 -13.25 6.94 2.51
C PHE A 136 -11.75 6.98 2.83
N ASN A 137 -11.35 7.59 3.96
CA ASN A 137 -9.94 7.80 4.29
C ASN A 137 -9.18 6.55 4.74
N ARG A 138 -9.86 5.54 5.30
CA ARG A 138 -9.22 4.33 5.85
C ARG A 138 -9.36 3.12 4.94
N THR A 139 -10.42 3.04 4.15
CA THR A 139 -10.71 1.86 3.33
C THR A 139 -10.61 2.16 1.85
N ILE A 140 -11.40 3.12 1.36
CA ILE A 140 -11.59 3.30 -0.09
C ILE A 140 -10.42 4.02 -0.73
N PHE A 141 -9.99 5.15 -0.19
CA PHE A 141 -8.90 5.92 -0.79
C PHE A 141 -7.57 5.16 -0.78
N PRO A 142 -7.16 4.49 0.32
CA PRO A 142 -6.00 3.61 0.28
C PRO A 142 -6.11 2.49 -0.76
N MET A 143 -7.30 1.91 -0.94
CA MET A 143 -7.57 0.91 -1.98
C MET A 143 -7.37 1.50 -3.39
N LEU A 144 -7.95 2.66 -3.69
CA LEU A 144 -7.77 3.32 -4.99
C LEU A 144 -6.32 3.73 -5.24
N GLN A 145 -5.61 4.21 -4.21
CA GLN A 145 -4.18 4.49 -4.29
C GLN A 145 -3.36 3.24 -4.64
N THR A 146 -3.72 2.11 -4.06
CA THR A 146 -3.02 0.83 -4.23
C THR A 146 -3.31 0.22 -5.60
N TYR A 147 -4.56 0.20 -6.03
CA TYR A 147 -4.98 -0.60 -7.19
C TYR A 147 -5.27 0.20 -8.45
N CYS A 148 -5.45 1.52 -8.36
CA CYS A 148 -5.96 2.34 -9.46
C CYS A 148 -5.01 3.47 -9.83
N ASN A 149 -4.38 4.12 -8.85
CA ASN A 149 -3.63 5.37 -9.08
C ASN A 149 -2.30 5.20 -9.82
N GLY A 150 -1.82 3.98 -10.05
CA GLY A 150 -0.69 3.74 -10.96
C GLY A 150 -0.96 4.24 -12.38
N CYS A 151 -2.22 4.18 -12.83
CA CYS A 151 -2.65 4.75 -14.11
C CYS A 151 -3.60 5.95 -13.94
N HIS A 152 -4.43 5.96 -12.90
CA HIS A 152 -5.47 6.98 -12.66
C HIS A 152 -5.04 8.07 -11.66
N GLY A 153 -3.77 8.11 -11.27
CA GLY A 153 -3.19 9.07 -10.33
C GLY A 153 -2.32 10.14 -10.99
N GLY A 154 -1.58 10.87 -10.15
CA GLY A 154 -0.52 11.79 -10.57
C GLY A 154 -0.99 13.02 -11.37
N SER A 155 -0.05 13.67 -12.05
CA SER A 155 -0.29 14.88 -12.87
C SER A 155 -0.85 14.58 -14.27
N SER A 156 -0.87 13.31 -14.69
CA SER A 156 -1.28 12.91 -16.04
C SER A 156 -2.02 11.56 -16.02
N PRO A 157 -3.24 11.53 -15.45
CA PRO A 157 -4.01 10.30 -15.36
C PRO A 157 -4.40 9.77 -16.75
N GLN A 158 -4.26 8.47 -16.94
CA GLN A 158 -4.63 7.78 -18.18
C GLN A 158 -6.14 7.85 -18.42
N GLY A 159 -6.53 7.99 -19.70
CA GLY A 159 -7.93 8.08 -20.10
C GLY A 159 -8.66 9.33 -19.60
N ASN A 160 -7.93 10.34 -19.10
CA ASN A 160 -8.48 11.52 -18.42
C ASN A 160 -9.36 11.16 -17.21
N VAL A 161 -9.08 10.03 -16.55
CA VAL A 161 -9.82 9.56 -15.36
C VAL A 161 -8.93 9.70 -14.13
N SER A 162 -9.25 10.64 -13.23
CA SER A 162 -8.45 10.89 -12.03
C SER A 162 -9.09 10.33 -10.76
N LEU A 163 -8.39 9.45 -10.05
CA LEU A 163 -8.82 8.90 -8.76
C LEU A 163 -7.94 9.44 -7.61
N SER A 164 -7.39 10.65 -7.79
CA SER A 164 -6.41 11.26 -6.88
C SER A 164 -7.03 11.96 -5.66
N ASN A 165 -8.32 12.28 -5.67
CA ASN A 165 -8.99 12.96 -4.56
C ASN A 165 -10.51 12.68 -4.54
N TYR A 166 -11.14 12.92 -3.39
CA TYR A 166 -12.57 12.66 -3.18
C TYR A 166 -13.48 13.30 -4.24
N GLY A 167 -13.24 14.58 -4.58
CA GLY A 167 -14.08 15.31 -5.54
C GLY A 167 -14.06 14.66 -6.92
N ALA A 168 -12.86 14.33 -7.42
CA ALA A 168 -12.72 13.63 -8.70
C ALA A 168 -13.34 12.22 -8.67
N ILE A 169 -13.15 11.49 -7.57
CA ILE A 169 -13.73 10.14 -7.40
C ILE A 169 -15.27 10.20 -7.40
N LEU A 170 -15.85 11.22 -6.75
CA LEU A 170 -17.30 11.37 -6.63
C LEU A 170 -17.99 11.57 -7.99
N GLU A 171 -17.32 12.17 -8.97
CA GLU A 171 -17.84 12.27 -10.35
C GLU A 171 -18.15 10.88 -10.93
N TYR A 172 -17.21 9.93 -10.77
CA TYR A 172 -17.34 8.55 -11.26
C TYR A 172 -18.26 7.68 -10.41
N VAL A 173 -18.48 8.05 -9.15
CA VAL A 173 -19.54 7.45 -8.32
C VAL A 173 -20.91 7.87 -8.83
N ASN A 174 -21.10 9.17 -9.11
CA ASN A 174 -22.38 9.74 -9.52
C ASN A 174 -22.87 9.27 -10.90
N ASP A 175 -21.94 8.98 -11.82
CA ASP A 175 -22.27 8.46 -13.16
C ASP A 175 -22.24 6.92 -13.26
N ASN A 176 -22.06 6.25 -12.12
CA ASN A 176 -21.89 4.79 -11.97
C ASN A 176 -20.68 4.19 -12.70
N SER A 177 -19.77 4.99 -13.25
CA SER A 177 -18.62 4.47 -13.99
C SER A 177 -17.61 3.78 -13.08
N LEU A 178 -17.42 4.25 -11.82
CA LEU A 178 -16.53 3.58 -10.87
C LEU A 178 -16.99 2.13 -10.62
N VAL A 179 -18.24 1.95 -10.16
CA VAL A 179 -18.80 0.63 -9.86
C VAL A 179 -18.94 -0.23 -11.12
N GLY A 180 -19.34 0.37 -12.25
CA GLY A 180 -19.46 -0.32 -13.53
C GLY A 180 -18.13 -0.87 -14.04
N SER A 181 -17.07 -0.09 -13.93
CA SER A 181 -15.72 -0.47 -14.36
C SER A 181 -15.08 -1.53 -13.49
N VAL A 182 -15.19 -1.43 -12.15
CA VAL A 182 -14.57 -2.42 -11.23
C VAL A 182 -15.33 -3.74 -11.16
N ASN A 183 -16.64 -3.74 -11.41
CA ASN A 183 -17.47 -4.95 -11.47
C ASN A 183 -17.56 -5.57 -12.87
N TYR A 184 -16.87 -5.01 -13.88
CA TYR A 184 -16.91 -5.46 -15.28
C TYR A 184 -18.32 -5.50 -15.88
N ILE A 185 -19.18 -4.55 -15.50
CA ILE A 185 -20.54 -4.44 -16.01
C ILE A 185 -20.50 -4.10 -17.51
N THR A 186 -21.30 -4.80 -18.31
CA THR A 186 -21.43 -4.54 -19.75
C THR A 186 -21.78 -3.08 -20.01
N GLY A 187 -21.03 -2.43 -20.91
CA GLY A 187 -21.19 -1.01 -21.22
C GLY A 187 -20.15 -0.11 -20.57
N TYR A 188 -19.38 -0.61 -19.60
CA TYR A 188 -18.28 0.10 -18.96
C TYR A 188 -16.92 -0.46 -19.40
N SER A 189 -15.88 0.37 -19.36
CA SER A 189 -14.50 -0.10 -19.57
C SER A 189 -14.05 -0.94 -18.37
N ARG A 190 -13.62 -2.17 -18.60
CA ARG A 190 -13.15 -3.08 -17.52
C ARG A 190 -11.86 -2.56 -16.90
N MET A 191 -11.85 -2.39 -15.57
CA MET A 191 -10.67 -1.97 -14.81
C MET A 191 -10.45 -2.83 -13.55
N PRO A 192 -9.20 -3.19 -13.19
CA PRO A 192 -7.94 -2.76 -13.81
C PRO A 192 -7.70 -3.32 -15.22
N LYS A 193 -7.18 -2.49 -16.12
CA LYS A 193 -6.91 -2.89 -17.51
C LYS A 193 -5.76 -3.90 -17.56
N ASP A 194 -6.01 -5.06 -18.16
CA ASP A 194 -5.07 -6.20 -18.25
C ASP A 194 -4.58 -6.71 -16.87
N GLY A 195 -5.25 -6.31 -15.79
CA GLY A 195 -4.97 -6.68 -14.41
C GLY A 195 -5.92 -7.75 -13.88
N ILE A 196 -5.66 -8.18 -12.65
CA ILE A 196 -6.61 -9.01 -11.91
C ILE A 196 -7.68 -8.06 -11.36
N GLN A 197 -8.95 -8.47 -11.48
CA GLN A 197 -10.06 -7.74 -10.89
C GLN A 197 -9.86 -7.63 -9.37
N LEU A 198 -10.38 -6.56 -8.76
CA LEU A 198 -10.43 -6.48 -7.30
C LEU A 198 -11.10 -7.74 -6.72
N SER A 199 -10.62 -8.17 -5.56
CA SER A 199 -11.23 -9.29 -4.83
C SER A 199 -12.69 -8.99 -4.49
N SER A 200 -13.48 -10.04 -4.28
CA SER A 200 -14.88 -9.90 -3.86
C SER A 200 -15.05 -9.06 -2.59
N CYS A 201 -14.08 -9.11 -1.68
CA CYS A 201 -14.09 -8.26 -0.49
C CYS A 201 -13.88 -6.77 -0.82
N GLN A 202 -12.89 -6.45 -1.64
CA GLN A 202 -12.60 -5.08 -2.07
C GLN A 202 -13.80 -4.48 -2.83
N LEU A 203 -14.42 -5.27 -3.72
CA LEU A 203 -15.66 -4.89 -4.40
C LEU A 203 -16.79 -4.65 -3.40
N SER A 204 -16.97 -5.54 -2.42
CA SER A 204 -17.99 -5.37 -1.36
C SER A 204 -17.77 -4.12 -0.52
N GLN A 205 -16.52 -3.73 -0.26
CA GLN A 205 -16.21 -2.48 0.45
C GLN A 205 -16.53 -1.25 -0.39
N ILE A 206 -16.21 -1.26 -1.69
CA ILE A 206 -16.61 -0.19 -2.63
C ILE A 206 -18.14 -0.07 -2.67
N ASP A 207 -18.84 -1.18 -2.88
CA ASP A 207 -20.30 -1.22 -2.96
C ASP A 207 -20.94 -0.73 -1.66
N LYS A 208 -20.42 -1.15 -0.50
CA LYS A 208 -20.89 -0.69 0.81
C LYS A 208 -20.73 0.80 0.99
N TRP A 209 -19.55 1.35 0.67
CA TRP A 209 -19.29 2.78 0.78
C TRP A 209 -20.20 3.61 -0.12
N ILE A 210 -20.40 3.16 -1.38
CA ILE A 210 -21.32 3.83 -2.31
C ILE A 210 -22.76 3.74 -1.81
N ALA A 211 -23.19 2.57 -1.31
CA ALA A 211 -24.53 2.38 -0.75
C ALA A 211 -24.80 3.27 0.49
N ASP A 212 -23.76 3.59 1.27
CA ASP A 212 -23.83 4.54 2.39
C ASP A 212 -23.84 6.02 1.95
N GLY A 213 -23.89 6.29 0.65
CA GLY A 213 -23.88 7.65 0.08
C GLY A 213 -22.49 8.21 -0.16
N ALA A 214 -21.47 7.34 -0.28
CA ALA A 214 -20.07 7.69 -0.53
C ALA A 214 -19.54 8.82 0.39
N PRO A 215 -19.68 8.70 1.73
CA PRO A 215 -19.26 9.75 2.65
C PRO A 215 -17.75 10.03 2.56
N ASN A 216 -17.36 11.31 2.66
CA ASN A 216 -15.96 11.73 2.77
C ASN A 216 -15.50 11.70 4.24
N ASN A 217 -15.33 10.49 4.79
CA ASN A 217 -15.09 10.23 6.21
C ASN A 217 -13.83 9.43 6.50
#